data_AF-A0AAV6KFR4-F1
#
_entry.id   AF-A0AAV6KFR4-F1
#
_cell.length_a   1.000
_cell.length_b   1.000
_cell.length_c   1.000
_cell.angle_alpha   90.00
_cell.angle_beta   90.00
_cell.angle_gamma   90.00
#
_symmetry.space_group_name_H-M   'P 1'
#
loop_
_entity.id
_entity.type
_entity.pdbx_description
1 polymer ?
#
loop_
_entity_poly.entity_id
_entity_poly.type
_entity_poly.pdbx_seq_one_letter_code
_entity_poly.pdbx_strand_id
1 'polypeptide(L)'
;MMLFLSGMPDETLDASDLIDVLKKKHDSNTFKRVGRVWLLVFGDQTQWTVDLFATLTSVDKVRRRTAKGDKEGSSHVMKYGNTMLGKNLLFSYLGTNTASDNYAFIRHKSLALIMKVVGQRDAEVLRFWHKYCKALKGFQKKFTAEKQLHCVVKHRAHGDDSMMSIEKILFRSANGLVTVETVRPVGQPLVDNWSCFKILVRTYEEHCGSLSKYSTRYARAIANACNIGVKVE
;
A
#
# COMPACT_ATOMS: atom_id res chain seq x y z
N MET A 1 -2.82 -2.03 -9.84
CA MET A 1 -2.26 -1.86 -8.48
C MET A 1 -2.05 -0.38 -8.31
N MET A 2 -2.89 0.27 -7.51
CA MET A 2 -2.68 1.67 -7.15
C MET A 2 -1.54 1.75 -6.13
N LEU A 3 -0.64 2.68 -6.36
CA LEU A 3 0.48 3.01 -5.51
C LEU A 3 0.17 4.32 -4.79
N PHE A 4 0.13 4.26 -3.46
CA PHE A 4 0.26 5.48 -2.67
C PHE A 4 1.74 5.75 -2.48
N LEU A 5 2.27 6.69 -3.26
CA LEU A 5 3.54 7.30 -2.91
C LEU A 5 3.27 8.30 -1.78
N SER A 6 4.06 8.23 -0.71
CA SER A 6 3.93 9.07 0.49
C SER A 6 4.10 10.59 0.24
N GLY A 7 4.18 11.03 -1.03
CA GLY A 7 4.28 12.42 -1.46
C GLY A 7 3.09 12.96 -2.26
N MET A 8 2.06 12.14 -2.55
CA MET A 8 0.83 12.61 -3.19
C MET A 8 -0.32 12.55 -2.16
N PRO A 9 -0.63 13.68 -1.49
CA PRO A 9 -1.62 13.69 -0.42
C PRO A 9 -3.04 13.38 -0.93
N ASP A 10 -3.36 13.80 -2.16
CA ASP A 10 -4.70 13.82 -2.74
C ASP A 10 -4.85 13.01 -4.04
N GLU A 11 -3.76 12.41 -4.56
CA GLU A 11 -3.77 11.66 -5.83
C GLU A 11 -3.19 10.25 -5.69
N THR A 12 -3.81 9.29 -6.37
CA THR A 12 -3.32 7.92 -6.51
C THR A 12 -2.51 7.77 -7.78
N LEU A 13 -1.37 7.07 -7.72
CA LEU A 13 -0.59 6.74 -8.92
C LEU A 13 -0.85 5.30 -9.35
N ASP A 14 -1.19 5.11 -10.61
CA ASP A 14 -1.29 3.77 -11.17
C ASP A 14 0.08 3.16 -11.43
N ALA A 15 0.22 1.87 -11.12
CA ALA A 15 1.49 1.17 -11.37
C ALA A 15 1.87 1.15 -12.86
N SER A 16 0.91 1.15 -13.80
CA SER A 16 1.20 1.25 -15.24
C SER A 16 1.96 2.53 -15.57
N ASP A 17 1.49 3.65 -15.04
CA ASP A 17 2.01 4.98 -15.37
C ASP A 17 3.41 5.15 -14.79
N LEU A 18 3.64 4.67 -13.55
CA LEU A 18 4.98 4.63 -12.97
C LEU A 18 5.96 3.79 -13.80
N ILE A 19 5.53 2.59 -14.23
CA ILE A 19 6.37 1.69 -15.02
C ILE A 19 6.71 2.34 -16.36
N ASP A 20 5.76 2.99 -17.02
CA ASP A 20 5.99 3.65 -18.30
C ASP A 20 6.92 4.86 -18.17
N VAL A 21 6.81 5.63 -17.09
CA VAL A 21 7.79 6.69 -16.78
C VAL A 21 9.19 6.12 -16.59
N LEU A 22 9.32 4.99 -15.87
CA LEU A 22 10.61 4.34 -15.66
C LEU A 22 11.21 3.80 -16.96
N LYS A 23 10.39 3.26 -17.87
CA LYS A 23 10.82 2.83 -19.22
C LYS A 23 11.30 4.01 -20.05
N LYS A 24 10.50 5.08 -20.17
CA LYS A 24 10.90 6.31 -20.88
C LYS A 24 12.20 6.88 -20.33
N LYS A 25 12.37 6.86 -19.01
CA LYS A 25 13.61 7.31 -18.37
C LYS A 25 14.78 6.40 -18.72
N HIS A 26 14.58 5.09 -18.76
CA HIS A 26 15.60 4.13 -19.21
C HIS A 26 16.01 4.39 -20.68
N ASP A 27 15.04 4.52 -21.56
CA ASP A 27 15.25 4.73 -23.00
C ASP A 27 15.97 6.06 -23.29
N SER A 28 15.79 7.06 -22.44
CA SER A 28 16.52 8.33 -22.55
C SER A 28 18.02 8.21 -22.34
N ASN A 29 18.52 7.09 -21.79
CA ASN A 29 19.94 6.86 -21.48
C ASN A 29 20.59 7.96 -20.62
N THR A 30 19.79 8.72 -19.85
CA THR A 30 20.27 9.85 -19.03
C THR A 30 20.84 9.44 -17.68
N PHE A 31 20.96 8.15 -17.39
CA PHE A 31 21.53 7.64 -16.15
C PHE A 31 22.34 6.36 -16.40
N LYS A 32 23.39 6.13 -15.61
CA LYS A 32 24.16 4.87 -15.68
C LYS A 32 23.39 3.71 -15.07
N ARG A 33 22.85 3.91 -13.87
CA ARG A 33 22.01 2.94 -13.14
C ARG A 33 21.00 3.68 -12.27
N VAL A 34 19.75 3.24 -12.26
CA VAL A 34 18.78 3.63 -11.23
C VAL A 34 19.04 2.78 -9.99
N GLY A 35 19.11 3.43 -8.83
CA GLY A 35 19.24 2.75 -7.55
C GLY A 35 18.00 1.95 -7.17
N ARG A 36 18.02 1.33 -5.98
CA ARG A 36 16.84 0.65 -5.46
C ARG A 36 15.74 1.66 -5.14
N VAL A 37 14.57 1.48 -5.74
CA VAL A 37 13.34 2.20 -5.39
C VAL A 37 12.61 1.38 -4.33
N TRP A 38 12.34 1.98 -3.17
CA TRP A 38 11.61 1.35 -2.06
C TRP A 38 10.15 1.84 -2.10
N LEU A 39 9.19 0.92 -2.14
CA LEU A 39 7.76 1.22 -2.37
C LEU A 39 6.84 0.54 -1.36
N LEU A 40 6.31 1.27 -0.40
CA LEU A 40 5.25 0.76 0.47
C LEU A 40 3.95 0.61 -0.33
N VAL A 41 3.45 -0.63 -0.48
CA VAL A 41 2.22 -0.94 -1.23
C VAL A 41 1.35 -1.85 -0.41
N PHE A 42 0.02 -1.70 -0.36
CA PHE A 42 -0.86 -2.50 0.48
C PHE A 42 -1.86 -3.33 -0.34
N GLY A 43 -2.02 -4.63 -0.05
CA GLY A 43 -2.99 -5.54 -0.67
C GLY A 43 -3.86 -6.27 0.36
N ASP A 44 -5.05 -6.75 -0.02
CA ASP A 44 -6.10 -7.14 0.94
C ASP A 44 -5.93 -8.50 1.66
N GLN A 45 -4.87 -9.27 1.39
CA GLN A 45 -4.60 -10.54 2.12
C GLN A 45 -3.12 -10.87 2.25
N THR A 46 -2.28 -10.29 1.38
CA THR A 46 -0.87 -10.10 1.66
C THR A 46 -0.68 -8.62 1.91
N GLN A 47 -0.43 -8.28 3.18
CA GLN A 47 0.28 -7.05 3.48
C GLN A 47 1.59 -7.15 2.68
N TRP A 48 1.60 -6.53 1.51
CA TRP A 48 2.86 -6.05 0.99
C TRP A 48 3.18 -4.85 1.89
N THR A 49 4.41 -4.77 2.37
CA THR A 49 4.98 -3.50 2.81
C THR A 49 6.44 -3.60 2.43
N VAL A 50 6.89 -2.73 1.54
CA VAL A 50 8.33 -2.49 1.39
C VAL A 50 8.69 -1.44 2.42
N ASP A 51 8.99 -1.87 3.65
CA ASP A 51 9.34 -0.95 4.73
C ASP A 51 10.52 -0.05 4.34
N LEU A 52 10.28 1.26 4.47
CA LEU A 52 11.30 2.28 4.49
C LEU A 52 11.79 2.43 5.94
N PHE A 53 12.90 1.79 6.25
CA PHE A 53 13.79 2.32 7.28
C PHE A 53 15.18 2.43 6.67
N ALA A 54 15.66 3.68 6.59
CA ALA A 54 17.06 4.00 6.41
C ALA A 54 17.84 3.45 7.62
N THR A 55 18.16 2.17 7.58
CA THR A 55 19.33 1.64 8.28
C THR A 55 20.11 0.82 7.27
N LEU A 56 21.34 1.28 7.03
CA LEU A 56 22.49 0.73 6.32
C LEU A 56 22.57 -0.81 6.26
N THR A 57 21.59 -1.49 5.66
CA THR A 57 21.47 -2.95 5.81
C THR A 57 20.89 -3.59 4.56
N SER A 58 21.40 -4.78 4.25
CA SER A 58 20.95 -5.60 3.12
C SER A 58 19.45 -5.86 3.22
N VAL A 59 18.76 -5.98 2.07
CA VAL A 59 17.31 -6.22 2.03
C VAL A 59 16.90 -7.44 2.87
N ASP A 60 17.81 -8.41 3.04
CA ASP A 60 17.56 -9.62 3.82
C ASP A 60 17.42 -9.31 5.32
N LYS A 61 18.10 -8.27 5.81
CA LYS A 61 17.92 -7.80 7.20
C LYS A 61 16.56 -7.13 7.38
N VAL A 62 16.11 -6.33 6.41
CA VAL A 62 14.77 -5.74 6.40
C VAL A 62 13.72 -6.85 6.37
N ARG A 63 13.86 -7.81 5.45
CA ARG A 63 12.98 -8.98 5.34
C ARG A 63 12.86 -9.75 6.66
N ARG A 64 13.96 -10.01 7.36
CA ARG A 64 13.93 -10.70 8.66
C ARG A 64 13.24 -9.90 9.77
N ARG A 65 13.40 -8.57 9.78
CA ARG A 65 12.75 -7.70 10.77
C ARG A 65 11.24 -7.61 10.54
N THR A 66 10.84 -7.46 9.28
CA THR A 66 9.43 -7.27 8.91
C THR A 66 8.62 -8.58 8.95
N ALA A 67 9.24 -9.73 8.65
CA ALA A 67 8.55 -11.02 8.64
C ALA A 67 8.20 -11.58 10.04
N LYS A 68 8.65 -10.93 11.13
CA LYS A 68 8.42 -11.24 12.57
C LYS A 68 7.74 -12.59 12.88
N GLY A 69 8.37 -13.70 12.48
CA GLY A 69 7.97 -15.09 12.77
C GLY A 69 6.48 -15.40 12.58
N ASP A 70 5.89 -15.05 11.43
CA ASP A 70 4.50 -15.37 11.04
C ASP A 70 3.43 -14.94 12.06
N LYS A 71 3.69 -13.88 12.84
CA LYS A 71 2.69 -13.29 13.76
C LYS A 71 1.81 -12.27 13.03
N GLU A 72 0.61 -12.07 13.57
CA GLU A 72 -0.34 -11.03 13.17
C GLU A 72 0.36 -9.65 13.11
N GLY A 73 0.25 -8.96 11.97
CA GLY A 73 0.95 -7.70 11.68
C GLY A 73 2.36 -7.84 11.08
N SER A 74 2.71 -9.00 10.51
CA SER A 74 3.94 -9.18 9.72
C SER A 74 3.68 -9.05 8.21
N SER A 75 4.74 -8.86 7.42
CA SER A 75 4.63 -8.70 5.98
C SER A 75 5.80 -9.30 5.22
N HIS A 76 5.61 -9.45 3.90
CA HIS A 76 6.64 -9.98 3.01
C HIS A 76 7.31 -8.89 2.18
N VAL A 77 8.61 -8.72 2.38
CA VAL A 77 9.45 -7.85 1.57
C VAL A 77 9.79 -8.55 0.25
N MET A 78 9.36 -7.96 -0.86
CA MET A 78 9.58 -8.46 -2.22
C MET A 78 10.65 -7.64 -2.95
N LYS A 79 11.32 -8.28 -3.91
CA LYS A 79 12.32 -7.66 -4.79
C LYS A 79 11.91 -7.90 -6.24
N TYR A 80 11.99 -6.85 -7.06
CA TYR A 80 11.67 -6.89 -8.48
C TYR A 80 12.78 -6.21 -9.30
N GLY A 81 12.84 -6.50 -10.61
CA GLY A 81 13.85 -5.94 -11.52
C GLY A 81 15.21 -6.63 -11.41
N ASN A 82 16.28 -5.89 -11.73
CA ASN A 82 17.63 -6.45 -11.80
C ASN A 82 18.22 -6.69 -10.39
N THR A 83 18.15 -7.93 -9.92
CA THR A 83 18.64 -8.36 -8.61
C THR A 83 20.17 -8.25 -8.45
N MET A 84 20.92 -8.23 -9.56
CA MET A 84 22.38 -8.07 -9.55
C MET A 84 22.80 -6.67 -9.07
N LEU A 85 21.94 -5.65 -9.21
CA LEU A 85 22.17 -4.31 -8.63
C LEU A 85 22.26 -4.34 -7.10
N GLY A 86 21.71 -5.38 -6.46
CA GLY A 86 21.78 -5.58 -5.02
C GLY A 86 23.20 -5.81 -4.48
N LYS A 87 24.15 -6.18 -5.35
CA LYS A 87 25.57 -6.39 -5.00
C LYS A 87 26.39 -5.09 -5.00
N ASN A 88 25.86 -4.01 -5.56
CA ASN A 88 26.54 -2.71 -5.55
C ASN A 88 26.56 -2.13 -4.14
N LEU A 89 27.64 -1.44 -3.80
CA LEU A 89 27.80 -0.77 -2.52
C LEU A 89 26.68 0.25 -2.30
N LEU A 90 26.07 0.23 -1.12
CA LEU A 90 25.00 1.17 -0.73
C LEU A 90 25.45 2.64 -0.87
N PHE A 91 26.74 2.87 -0.61
CA PHE A 91 27.43 4.16 -0.75
C PHE A 91 27.21 4.81 -2.13
N SER A 92 27.23 4.02 -3.20
CA SER A 92 27.09 4.55 -4.56
C SER A 92 25.72 5.16 -4.85
N TYR A 93 24.72 4.93 -3.99
CA TYR A 93 23.36 5.44 -4.16
C TYR A 93 22.90 6.35 -3.02
N LEU A 94 23.38 6.11 -1.80
CA LEU A 94 22.95 6.85 -0.59
C LEU A 94 24.04 7.74 -0.01
N GLY A 95 25.27 7.70 -0.53
CA GLY A 95 26.43 8.31 0.10
C GLY A 95 26.89 7.54 1.34
N THR A 96 27.93 8.04 2.00
CA THR A 96 28.45 7.49 3.27
C THR A 96 28.48 8.61 4.28
N ASN A 97 28.27 8.25 5.53
CA ASN A 97 28.47 9.14 6.64
C ASN A 97 29.69 8.66 7.41
N THR A 98 30.77 9.43 7.41
CA THR A 98 32.03 9.09 8.08
C THR A 98 31.86 8.94 9.60
N ALA A 99 30.82 9.55 10.19
CA ALA A 99 30.44 9.33 11.58
C ALA A 99 29.93 7.90 11.88
N SER A 100 29.61 7.12 10.85
CA SER A 100 29.13 5.73 10.97
C SER A 100 30.19 4.66 10.73
N ASP A 101 31.39 5.04 10.29
CA ASP A 101 32.48 4.10 9.97
C ASP A 101 32.98 3.34 11.22
N ASN A 102 32.90 3.99 12.39
CA ASN A 102 33.22 3.41 13.70
C ASN A 102 32.00 2.92 14.48
N TYR A 103 30.85 2.71 13.83
CA TYR A 103 29.70 2.08 14.49
C TYR A 103 29.99 0.58 14.69
N ALA A 104 30.91 0.28 15.61
CA ALA A 104 31.10 -1.05 16.16
C ALA A 104 29.71 -1.53 16.56
N PHE A 105 29.29 -2.65 15.99
CA PHE A 105 28.01 -3.27 16.24
C PHE A 105 27.96 -3.62 17.72
N ILE A 106 27.58 -2.67 18.58
CA ILE A 106 27.25 -2.96 19.96
C ILE A 106 26.08 -3.92 19.81
N ARG A 107 26.37 -5.20 20.05
CA ARG A 107 25.41 -6.28 20.10
C ARG A 107 24.62 -6.08 21.39
N HIS A 108 23.96 -4.92 21.54
CA HIS A 108 22.75 -4.86 22.30
C HIS A 108 21.90 -5.95 21.67
N LYS A 109 21.70 -7.05 22.41
CA LYS A 109 20.54 -7.93 22.23
C LYS A 109 19.41 -6.95 22.05
N SER A 110 19.02 -6.73 20.79
CA SER A 110 17.93 -5.84 20.49
C SER A 110 16.77 -6.61 21.07
N LEU A 111 16.41 -6.30 22.32
CA LEU A 111 15.17 -6.74 22.90
C LEU A 111 14.18 -6.33 21.85
N ALA A 112 13.66 -7.32 21.12
CA ALA A 112 12.72 -7.09 20.06
C ALA A 112 11.54 -6.45 20.78
N LEU A 113 11.51 -5.11 20.81
CA LEU A 113 10.43 -4.36 21.39
C LEU A 113 9.21 -4.93 20.68
N ILE A 114 8.37 -5.62 21.44
CA ILE A 114 7.12 -6.14 20.92
C ILE A 114 6.24 -4.89 20.77
N MET A 115 6.50 -4.12 19.72
CA MET A 115 5.64 -3.03 19.31
C MET A 115 4.32 -3.68 18.90
N LYS A 116 3.23 -3.20 19.50
CA LYS A 116 1.88 -3.53 19.05
C LYS A 116 1.75 -2.95 17.64
N VAL A 117 1.65 -3.82 16.65
CA VAL A 117 1.55 -3.42 15.24
C VAL A 117 0.11 -3.04 14.96
N VAL A 118 -0.08 -2.01 14.14
CA VAL A 118 -1.39 -1.54 13.69
C VAL A 118 -1.40 -1.59 12.17
N GLY A 119 -2.49 -2.08 11.60
CA GLY A 119 -2.68 -2.05 10.16
C GLY A 119 -2.61 -0.61 9.63
N GLN A 120 -1.95 -0.42 8.50
CA GLN A 120 -1.80 0.92 7.90
C GLN A 120 -3.15 1.58 7.59
N ARG A 121 -4.13 0.78 7.18
CA ARG A 121 -5.51 1.24 7.00
C ARG A 121 -6.14 1.65 8.33
N ASP A 122 -5.81 1.01 9.45
CA ASP A 122 -6.42 1.33 10.75
C ASP A 122 -5.71 2.45 11.51
N ALA A 123 -4.51 2.82 11.08
CA ALA A 123 -3.71 3.88 11.69
C ALA A 123 -4.47 5.23 11.73
N GLU A 124 -5.26 5.53 10.70
CA GLU A 124 -6.08 6.74 10.66
C GLU A 124 -7.20 6.72 11.71
N VAL A 125 -7.98 5.63 11.77
CA VAL A 125 -9.05 5.48 12.77
C VAL A 125 -8.45 5.51 14.17
N LEU A 126 -7.32 4.83 14.39
CA LEU A 126 -6.63 4.82 15.67
C LEU A 126 -6.15 6.22 16.06
N ARG A 127 -5.68 7.03 15.11
CA ARG A 127 -5.29 8.43 15.36
C ARG A 127 -6.47 9.25 15.87
N PHE A 128 -7.63 9.13 15.23
CA PHE A 128 -8.84 9.84 15.65
C PHE A 128 -9.40 9.32 16.98
N TRP A 129 -9.36 8.01 17.21
CA TRP A 129 -9.70 7.39 18.48
C TRP A 129 -8.83 7.95 19.62
N HIS A 130 -7.51 8.00 19.41
CA HIS A 130 -6.59 8.54 20.42
C HIS A 130 -6.83 10.03 20.68
N LYS A 131 -7.15 10.80 19.63
CA LYS A 131 -7.52 12.21 19.76
C LYS A 131 -8.78 12.38 20.61
N TYR A 132 -9.80 11.55 20.39
CA TYR A 132 -11.03 11.53 21.19
C TYR A 132 -10.74 11.17 22.66
N CYS A 133 -10.01 10.08 22.91
CA CYS A 133 -9.66 9.65 24.27
C CYS A 133 -8.84 10.71 25.03
N LYS A 134 -7.90 11.39 24.38
CA LYS A 134 -7.14 12.49 25.01
C LYS A 134 -7.99 13.73 25.29
N ALA A 135 -8.97 14.00 24.44
CA ALA A 135 -9.86 15.14 24.56
C ALA A 135 -10.91 14.98 25.68
N LEU A 136 -11.02 13.80 26.32
CA LEU A 136 -11.92 13.54 27.44
C LEU A 136 -11.80 14.55 28.61
N LYS A 137 -10.71 15.31 28.68
CA LYS A 137 -10.49 16.37 29.68
C LYS A 137 -11.18 17.72 29.34
N GLY A 138 -11.74 17.90 28.15
CA GLY A 138 -12.39 19.17 27.75
C GLY A 138 -13.58 19.00 26.80
N PHE A 139 -14.76 19.49 27.21
CA PHE A 139 -16.06 19.22 26.58
C PHE A 139 -16.12 19.56 25.07
N GLN A 140 -15.74 20.78 24.68
CA GLN A 140 -15.83 21.20 23.27
C GLN A 140 -14.82 20.48 22.37
N LYS A 141 -13.59 20.26 22.86
CA LYS A 141 -12.56 19.50 22.13
C LYS A 141 -12.97 18.04 21.96
N LYS A 142 -13.63 17.46 22.97
CA LYS A 142 -14.17 16.10 22.93
C LYS A 142 -15.24 15.97 21.84
N PHE A 143 -16.24 16.85 21.83
CA PHE A 143 -17.31 16.82 20.84
C PHE A 143 -16.77 16.92 19.39
N THR A 144 -15.83 17.82 19.15
CA THR A 144 -15.19 17.94 17.83
C THR A 144 -14.40 16.67 17.45
N ALA A 145 -13.67 16.08 18.39
CA ALA A 145 -12.90 14.85 18.13
C ALA A 145 -13.82 13.64 17.89
N GLU A 146 -14.94 13.55 18.61
CA GLU A 146 -15.97 12.54 18.43
C GLU A 146 -16.62 12.64 17.04
N LYS A 147 -17.02 13.87 16.64
CA LYS A 147 -17.55 14.12 15.29
C LYS A 147 -16.58 13.68 14.20
N GLN A 148 -15.30 14.01 14.34
CA GLN A 148 -14.27 13.60 13.38
C GLN A 148 -14.10 12.09 13.29
N LEU A 149 -14.07 11.40 14.43
CA LEU A 149 -14.01 9.94 14.49
C LEU A 149 -15.23 9.32 13.79
N HIS A 150 -16.44 9.82 14.09
CA HIS A 150 -17.66 9.34 13.48
C HIS A 150 -17.64 9.52 11.96
N CYS A 151 -17.20 10.68 11.46
CA CYS A 151 -17.08 10.93 10.02
C CYS A 151 -16.16 9.90 9.33
N VAL A 152 -15.01 9.58 9.93
CA VAL A 152 -14.05 8.62 9.36
C VAL A 152 -14.64 7.21 9.34
N VAL A 153 -15.28 6.78 10.43
CA VAL A 153 -15.92 5.45 10.52
C VAL A 153 -17.07 5.35 9.50
N LYS A 154 -17.94 6.36 9.43
CA LYS A 154 -19.06 6.39 8.49
C LYS A 154 -18.59 6.40 7.03
N HIS A 155 -17.54 7.14 6.71
CA HIS A 155 -16.98 7.18 5.37
C HIS A 155 -16.42 5.81 4.93
N ARG A 156 -15.82 5.05 5.85
CA ARG A 156 -15.38 3.67 5.59
C ARG A 156 -16.54 2.73 5.35
N ALA A 157 -17.55 2.78 6.22
CA ALA A 157 -18.75 1.97 6.08
C ALA A 157 -19.44 2.21 4.74
N HIS A 158 -19.57 3.48 4.32
CA HIS A 158 -20.10 3.84 3.00
C HIS A 158 -19.31 3.20 1.85
N GLY A 159 -17.97 3.22 1.91
CA GLY A 159 -17.13 2.58 0.91
C GLY A 159 -17.30 1.06 0.86
N ASP A 160 -17.41 0.42 2.03
CA ASP A 160 -17.63 -1.02 2.14
C ASP A 160 -19.02 -1.42 1.60
N ASP A 161 -20.07 -0.68 1.99
CA ASP A 161 -21.45 -0.93 1.57
C ASP A 161 -21.64 -0.72 0.06
N SER A 162 -21.01 0.33 -0.50
CA SER A 162 -21.03 0.62 -1.93
C SER A 162 -20.40 -0.52 -2.72
N MET A 163 -19.19 -0.95 -2.32
CA MET A 163 -18.50 -2.04 -2.99
C MET A 163 -19.21 -3.38 -2.82
N MET A 164 -19.72 -3.70 -1.63
CA MET A 164 -20.50 -4.91 -1.40
C MET A 164 -21.75 -4.95 -2.29
N SER A 165 -22.39 -3.80 -2.53
CA SER A 165 -23.55 -3.69 -3.41
C SER A 165 -23.19 -3.91 -4.88
N ILE A 166 -22.11 -3.26 -5.35
CA ILE A 166 -21.58 -3.46 -6.71
C ILE A 166 -21.21 -4.92 -6.93
N GLU A 167 -20.53 -5.54 -5.97
CA GLU A 167 -20.13 -6.93 -6.05
C GLU A 167 -21.34 -7.86 -6.13
N LYS A 168 -22.36 -7.63 -5.29
CA LYS A 168 -23.62 -8.39 -5.34
C LYS A 168 -24.37 -8.25 -6.66
N ILE A 169 -24.20 -7.16 -7.41
CA ILE A 169 -24.84 -6.95 -8.71
C ILE A 169 -24.02 -7.63 -9.80
N LEU A 170 -22.72 -7.34 -9.86
CA LEU A 170 -21.83 -7.81 -10.94
C LEU A 170 -21.55 -9.31 -10.88
N PHE A 171 -21.46 -9.89 -9.69
CA PHE A 171 -21.05 -11.29 -9.50
C PHE A 171 -22.21 -12.22 -9.13
N ARG A 172 -23.47 -11.75 -9.23
CA ARG A 172 -24.67 -12.53 -8.86
C ARG A 172 -24.97 -13.73 -9.77
N SER A 173 -24.42 -13.76 -10.99
CA SER A 173 -24.90 -14.66 -12.06
C SER A 173 -23.81 -15.46 -12.80
N ALA A 174 -22.53 -15.24 -12.53
CA ALA A 174 -21.45 -15.91 -13.26
C ALA A 174 -20.81 -17.01 -12.40
N ASN A 175 -21.45 -18.19 -12.37
CA ASN A 175 -20.85 -19.48 -12.02
C ASN A 175 -19.91 -19.48 -10.79
N GLY A 176 -20.38 -19.10 -9.61
CA GLY A 176 -19.91 -19.58 -8.29
C GLY A 176 -18.41 -19.65 -7.94
N LEU A 177 -17.47 -19.17 -8.76
CA LEU A 177 -16.04 -19.51 -8.63
C LEU A 177 -15.08 -18.34 -8.81
N VAL A 178 -15.49 -17.20 -9.38
CA VAL A 178 -14.63 -16.01 -9.44
C VAL A 178 -15.07 -15.04 -8.36
N THR A 179 -14.55 -15.27 -7.15
CA THR A 179 -14.72 -14.30 -6.07
C THR A 179 -14.03 -12.99 -6.44
N VAL A 180 -14.65 -11.89 -6.04
CA VAL A 180 -14.12 -10.52 -6.01
C VAL A 180 -12.66 -10.48 -5.52
N GLU A 181 -12.32 -11.38 -4.59
CA GLU A 181 -11.01 -11.46 -3.95
C GLU A 181 -10.00 -12.36 -4.66
N THR A 182 -10.35 -12.98 -5.79
CA THR A 182 -9.44 -13.87 -6.53
C THR A 182 -8.08 -13.23 -6.75
N VAL A 183 -7.05 -13.89 -6.23
CA VAL A 183 -5.67 -13.46 -6.33
C VAL A 183 -5.05 -14.13 -7.54
N ARG A 184 -4.51 -13.33 -8.47
CA ARG A 184 -3.77 -13.85 -9.61
C ARG A 184 -2.44 -14.49 -9.17
N PRO A 185 -1.95 -15.51 -9.91
CA PRO A 185 -0.64 -16.10 -9.68
C PRO A 185 0.49 -15.06 -9.61
N VAL A 186 1.51 -15.35 -8.80
CA VAL A 186 2.69 -14.48 -8.67
C VAL A 186 3.35 -14.26 -10.02
N GLY A 187 3.67 -13.00 -10.34
CA GLY A 187 4.30 -12.61 -11.60
C GLY A 187 3.32 -12.14 -12.67
N GLN A 188 2.01 -12.36 -12.51
CA GLN A 188 1.00 -11.80 -13.41
C GLN A 188 0.62 -10.36 -13.02
N PRO A 189 0.24 -9.50 -13.99
CA PRO A 189 -0.28 -8.18 -13.71
C PRO A 189 -1.65 -8.27 -13.01
N LEU A 190 -1.97 -7.25 -12.20
CA LEU A 190 -3.26 -7.17 -11.49
C LEU A 190 -4.45 -7.15 -12.45
N VAL A 191 -4.31 -6.42 -13.56
CA VAL A 191 -5.35 -6.23 -14.57
C VAL A 191 -4.72 -6.33 -15.96
N ASP A 192 -5.45 -6.92 -16.91
CA ASP A 192 -4.99 -7.04 -18.29
C ASP A 192 -5.18 -5.73 -19.06
N ASN A 193 -6.29 -5.03 -18.83
CA ASN A 193 -6.62 -3.75 -19.46
C ASN A 193 -6.66 -2.62 -18.43
N TRP A 194 -5.59 -1.82 -18.38
CA TRP A 194 -5.51 -0.66 -17.49
C TRP A 194 -6.47 0.47 -17.85
N SER A 195 -6.84 0.61 -19.12
CA SER A 195 -7.85 1.59 -19.53
C SER A 195 -9.22 1.21 -18.96
N CYS A 196 -9.59 -0.07 -19.00
CA CYS A 196 -10.80 -0.56 -18.33
C CYS A 196 -10.76 -0.24 -16.82
N PHE A 197 -9.63 -0.54 -16.17
CA PHE A 197 -9.48 -0.29 -14.74
C PHE A 197 -9.70 1.19 -14.38
N LYS A 198 -9.06 2.10 -15.12
CA LYS A 198 -9.21 3.55 -14.92
C LYS A 198 -10.64 4.01 -15.17
N ILE A 199 -11.33 3.46 -16.17
CA ILE A 199 -12.73 3.78 -16.47
C ILE A 199 -13.62 3.33 -15.31
N LEU A 200 -13.51 2.07 -14.85
CA LEU A 200 -14.33 1.58 -13.72
C LEU A 200 -14.07 2.34 -12.42
N VAL A 201 -12.81 2.72 -12.15
CA VAL A 201 -12.49 3.57 -10.98
C VAL A 201 -13.18 4.93 -11.10
N ARG A 202 -13.11 5.60 -12.27
CA ARG A 202 -13.78 6.89 -12.48
C ARG A 202 -15.29 6.78 -12.34
N THR A 203 -15.91 5.76 -12.95
CA THR A 203 -17.34 5.51 -12.81
C THR A 203 -17.75 5.29 -11.35
N TYR A 204 -16.94 4.56 -10.58
CA TYR A 204 -17.17 4.45 -9.13
C TYR A 204 -17.08 5.81 -8.44
N GLU A 205 -16.05 6.62 -8.72
CA GLU A 205 -15.85 7.91 -8.06
C GLU A 205 -16.96 8.92 -8.41
N GLU A 206 -17.49 8.87 -9.63
CA GLU A 206 -18.59 9.69 -10.10
C GLU A 206 -19.92 9.36 -9.38
N HIS A 207 -20.19 8.08 -9.10
CA HIS A 207 -21.47 7.65 -8.53
C HIS A 207 -21.45 7.39 -7.02
N CYS A 208 -20.32 6.95 -6.47
CA CYS A 208 -20.18 6.53 -5.08
C CYS A 208 -19.31 7.49 -4.25
N GLY A 209 -18.63 8.44 -4.90
CA GLY A 209 -17.70 9.38 -4.30
C GLY A 209 -16.23 8.89 -4.36
N SER A 210 -15.30 9.80 -4.06
CA SER A 210 -13.86 9.57 -4.22
C SER A 210 -13.34 8.34 -3.49
N LEU A 211 -12.44 7.61 -4.14
CA LEU A 211 -11.92 6.36 -3.64
C LEU A 211 -10.83 6.64 -2.59
N SER A 212 -11.22 6.58 -1.31
CA SER A 212 -10.32 6.89 -0.20
C SER A 212 -9.11 5.96 -0.10
N LYS A 213 -8.09 6.37 0.66
CA LYS A 213 -6.93 5.52 1.03
C LYS A 213 -7.36 4.16 1.57
N TYR A 214 -8.43 4.14 2.36
CA TYR A 214 -9.04 2.91 2.85
C TYR A 214 -9.67 2.08 1.72
N SER A 215 -10.49 2.72 0.88
CA SER A 215 -11.26 2.07 -0.20
C SER A 215 -10.40 1.50 -1.32
N THR A 216 -9.13 1.91 -1.47
CA THR A 216 -8.18 1.27 -2.42
C THR A 216 -7.96 -0.23 -2.18
N ARG A 217 -8.36 -0.76 -1.02
CA ARG A 217 -8.45 -2.20 -0.80
C ARG A 217 -9.28 -2.93 -1.87
N TYR A 218 -10.29 -2.25 -2.42
CA TYR A 218 -11.19 -2.74 -3.46
C TYR A 218 -10.62 -2.63 -4.87
N ALA A 219 -9.40 -2.11 -5.05
CA ALA A 219 -8.76 -2.07 -6.37
C ALA A 219 -8.63 -3.46 -7.00
N ARG A 220 -8.54 -4.55 -6.21
CA ARG A 220 -8.55 -5.91 -6.74
C ARG A 220 -9.92 -6.30 -7.30
N ALA A 221 -11.00 -5.97 -6.60
CA ALA A 221 -12.37 -6.22 -7.04
C ALA A 221 -12.62 -5.58 -8.41
N ILE A 222 -12.24 -4.31 -8.54
CA ILE A 222 -12.39 -3.53 -9.77
C ILE A 222 -11.53 -4.11 -10.90
N ALA A 223 -10.28 -4.50 -10.60
CA ALA A 223 -9.43 -5.16 -11.58
C ALA A 223 -10.01 -6.50 -12.06
N ASN A 224 -10.55 -7.30 -11.14
CA ASN A 224 -11.16 -8.59 -11.46
C ASN A 224 -12.42 -8.41 -12.32
N ALA A 225 -13.23 -7.38 -12.06
CA ALA A 225 -14.36 -7.02 -12.92
C ALA A 225 -13.91 -6.73 -14.37
N CYS A 226 -12.82 -5.98 -14.56
CA CYS A 226 -12.23 -5.78 -15.89
C CYS A 226 -11.73 -7.07 -16.53
N ASN A 227 -11.09 -7.94 -15.75
CA ASN A 227 -10.52 -9.19 -16.24
C ASN A 227 -11.59 -10.18 -16.72
N ILE A 228 -12.81 -10.13 -16.17
CA ILE A 228 -13.96 -10.92 -16.64
C ILE A 228 -14.79 -10.22 -17.72
N GLY A 229 -14.37 -9.03 -18.16
CA GLY A 229 -15.00 -8.31 -19.26
C GLY A 229 -16.22 -7.45 -18.89
N VAL A 230 -16.35 -7.03 -17.63
CA VAL A 230 -17.34 -6.00 -17.25
C VAL A 230 -17.06 -4.71 -18.03
N LYS A 231 -18.12 -4.10 -18.57
CA LYS A 231 -18.06 -2.84 -19.32
C LYS A 231 -18.94 -1.80 -18.64
N VAL A 232 -18.58 -0.54 -18.82
CA VAL A 232 -19.47 0.59 -18.54
C VAL A 232 -20.32 0.78 -19.79
N GLU A 233 -21.64 0.82 -19.62
CA GLU A 233 -22.60 1.15 -20.68
C GLU A 233 -22.67 2.65 -20.92
#